data_AF-A0A4Y2GQ65-F1
#
_entry.id   AF-A0A4Y2GQ65-F1
#
_cell.length_a   1.000
_cell.length_b   1.000
_cell.length_c   1.000
_cell.angle_alpha   90.00
_cell.angle_beta   90.00
_cell.angle_gamma   90.00
#
_symmetry.space_group_name_H-M   'P 1'
#
loop_
_entity.id
_entity.type
_entity.pdbx_description
1 polymer ?
#
loop_
_entity_poly.entity_id
_entity_poly.type
_entity_poly.pdbx_seq_one_letter_code
_entity_poly.pdbx_strand_id
1 'polypeptide(L)'
;MQLAIADIFEVSQPTVSQVVHRVSEAISSLLPGYIYLPVNKEECKEDSKKFFDIAGFPSVIGALDCTFVRIVSPGGEDAERF
;
A
#
# COMPACT_ATOMS: atom_id res chain seq x y z
N MET A 1 8.25 15.72 0.89
CA MET A 1 8.01 15.24 -0.49
C MET A 1 7.09 16.17 -1.27
N GLN A 2 5.87 16.45 -0.81
CA GLN A 2 4.92 17.28 -1.59
C GLN A 2 5.39 18.73 -1.82
N LEU A 3 6.12 19.36 -0.88
CA LEU A 3 6.69 20.70 -1.08
C LEU A 3 7.71 20.72 -2.24
N ALA A 4 8.63 19.75 -2.29
CA ALA A 4 9.58 19.65 -3.39
C ALA A 4 8.88 19.43 -4.75
N ILE A 5 7.79 18.64 -4.77
CA ILE A 5 6.96 18.47 -5.97
C ILE A 5 6.27 19.80 -6.33
N ALA A 6 5.74 20.52 -5.34
CA ALA A 6 5.09 21.81 -5.53
C ALA A 6 6.06 22.83 -6.15
N ASP A 7 7.31 22.86 -5.66
CA ASP A 7 8.37 23.71 -6.19
C ASP A 7 8.75 23.33 -7.63
N ILE A 8 8.89 22.03 -7.93
CA ILE A 8 9.21 21.53 -9.29
C ILE A 8 8.15 21.93 -10.32
N PHE A 9 6.88 21.87 -9.93
CA PHE A 9 5.76 22.15 -10.82
C PHE A 9 5.23 23.58 -10.71
N GLU A 10 5.87 24.44 -9.91
CA GLU A 10 5.46 25.84 -9.66
C GLU A 10 3.99 25.97 -9.23
N VAL A 11 3.52 25.04 -8.39
CA VAL A 11 2.15 25.02 -7.86
C VAL A 11 2.15 25.13 -6.34
N SER A 12 0.97 25.40 -5.76
CA SER A 12 0.81 25.34 -4.32
C SER A 12 0.87 23.91 -3.80
N GLN A 13 1.43 23.69 -2.61
CA GLN A 13 1.40 22.36 -1.97
C GLN A 13 -0.03 21.79 -1.81
N PRO A 14 -1.08 22.58 -1.51
CA PRO A 14 -2.46 22.09 -1.52
C PRO A 14 -2.89 21.51 -2.87
N THR A 15 -2.46 22.11 -3.99
CA THR A 15 -2.72 21.59 -5.35
C THR A 15 -2.11 20.19 -5.51
N VAL A 16 -0.85 20.01 -5.10
CA VAL A 16 -0.18 18.69 -5.12
C VAL A 16 -0.95 17.67 -4.29
N SER A 17 -1.36 18.04 -3.07
CA SER A 17 -2.11 17.16 -2.18
C SER A 17 -3.42 16.67 -2.80
N GLN A 18 -4.19 17.58 -3.41
CA GLN A 18 -5.44 17.24 -4.11
C GLN A 18 -5.20 16.31 -5.30
N VAL A 19 -4.14 16.53 -6.08
CA VAL A 19 -3.79 15.68 -7.22
C VAL A 19 -3.40 14.28 -6.75
N VAL A 20 -2.54 14.17 -5.72
CA VAL A 20 -2.14 12.87 -5.13
C VAL A 20 -3.37 12.10 -4.67
N HIS A 21 -4.30 12.75 -3.97
CA HIS A 21 -5.53 12.12 -3.51
C HIS A 21 -6.38 11.60 -4.68
N ARG A 22 -6.69 12.45 -5.66
CA ARG A 22 -7.52 12.08 -6.83
C ARG A 22 -6.93 10.94 -7.64
N VAL A 23 -5.62 10.98 -7.89
CA VAL A 23 -4.92 9.91 -8.62
C VAL A 23 -4.89 8.62 -7.81
N SER A 24 -4.69 8.69 -6.50
CA SER A 24 -4.71 7.50 -5.64
C SER A 24 -6.09 6.84 -5.61
N GLU A 25 -7.16 7.63 -5.53
CA GLU A 25 -8.53 7.11 -5.63
C GLU A 25 -8.78 6.44 -6.98
N ALA A 26 -8.39 7.09 -8.07
CA ALA A 26 -8.53 6.53 -9.41
C ALA A 26 -7.78 5.19 -9.55
N ILE A 27 -6.55 5.10 -9.05
CA ILE A 27 -5.78 3.85 -9.05
C ILE A 27 -6.47 2.79 -8.17
N SER A 28 -6.91 3.16 -6.97
CA SER A 28 -7.60 2.21 -6.07
C SER A 28 -8.90 1.66 -6.67
N SER A 29 -9.60 2.45 -7.49
CA SER A 29 -10.82 1.99 -8.16
C SER A 29 -10.57 0.84 -9.16
N LEU A 30 -9.33 0.73 -9.65
CA LEU A 30 -8.91 -0.36 -10.54
C LEU A 30 -8.52 -1.62 -9.77
N LEU A 31 -8.28 -1.54 -8.46
CA LEU A 31 -7.75 -2.63 -7.64
C LEU A 31 -8.52 -3.96 -7.82
N PRO A 32 -9.87 -3.99 -7.82
CA PRO A 32 -10.61 -5.25 -8.01
C PRO A 32 -10.39 -5.92 -9.38
N GLY A 33 -9.95 -5.17 -10.39
CA GLY A 33 -9.68 -5.70 -11.74
C GLY A 33 -8.26 -6.23 -11.94
N TYR A 34 -7.32 -5.86 -11.07
CA TYR A 34 -5.90 -6.21 -11.22
C TYR A 34 -5.33 -7.03 -10.05
N ILE A 35 -5.90 -6.87 -8.85
CA ILE A 35 -5.45 -7.54 -7.64
C ILE A 35 -6.58 -8.43 -7.14
N TYR A 36 -6.30 -9.73 -7.10
CA TYR A 36 -7.14 -10.69 -6.41
C TYR A 36 -6.43 -11.16 -5.15
N LEU A 37 -7.13 -11.06 -4.01
CA LEU A 37 -6.69 -11.63 -2.75
C LEU A 37 -7.60 -12.82 -2.43
N PRO A 38 -7.03 -13.96 -2.00
CA PRO A 38 -7.83 -15.12 -1.61
C PRO A 38 -8.76 -14.72 -0.45
N VAL A 39 -10.04 -15.05 -0.59
CA VAL A 39 -11.11 -14.54 0.29
C VAL A 39 -11.71 -15.65 1.14
N ASN A 40 -11.68 -16.90 0.68
CA ASN A 40 -12.14 -18.05 1.46
C ASN A 40 -10.98 -18.85 2.06
N LYS A 41 -11.32 -19.71 3.02
CA LYS A 41 -10.32 -20.46 3.80
C LYS A 41 -9.60 -21.50 2.95
N GLU A 42 -10.26 -22.02 1.93
CA GLU A 42 -9.75 -23.04 1.03
C GLU A 42 -8.66 -22.44 0.12
N GLU A 43 -8.93 -21.32 -0.52
CA GLU A 43 -7.97 -20.55 -1.33
C GLU A 43 -6.76 -20.14 -0.49
N CYS A 44 -6.97 -19.58 0.71
CA CYS A 44 -5.89 -19.19 1.61
C CYS A 44 -4.97 -20.38 1.97
N LYS A 45 -5.54 -21.58 2.19
CA LYS A 45 -4.74 -22.79 2.46
C LYS A 45 -3.96 -23.24 1.23
N GLU A 46 -4.59 -23.16 0.06
CA GLU A 46 -3.95 -23.55 -1.19
C GLU A 46 -2.76 -22.64 -1.51
N ASP A 47 -2.95 -21.33 -1.42
CA ASP A 47 -1.88 -20.36 -1.68
C ASP A 47 -0.78 -20.45 -0.63
N SER A 48 -1.13 -20.60 0.65
CA SER A 48 -0.15 -20.88 1.70
C SER A 48 0.69 -22.12 1.42
N LYS A 49 0.10 -23.16 0.86
CA LYS A 49 0.84 -24.36 0.49
C LYS A 49 1.79 -24.08 -0.67
N LYS A 50 1.36 -23.35 -1.70
CA LYS A 50 2.21 -22.96 -2.84
C LYS A 50 3.44 -22.17 -2.39
N PHE A 51 3.27 -21.18 -1.51
CA PHE A 51 4.39 -20.41 -0.96
C PHE A 51 5.37 -21.28 -0.14
N PHE A 52 4.85 -22.22 0.63
CA PHE A 52 5.67 -23.18 1.37
C PHE A 52 6.43 -24.13 0.43
N ASP A 53 5.77 -24.66 -0.61
CA ASP A 53 6.38 -25.58 -1.56
C ASP A 53 7.48 -24.90 -2.40
N ILE A 54 7.34 -23.61 -2.71
CA ILE A 54 8.33 -22.84 -3.49
C ILE A 54 9.55 -22.46 -2.65
N ALA A 55 9.34 -21.92 -1.44
CA ALA A 55 10.41 -21.25 -0.68
C ALA A 55 10.37 -21.51 0.84
N GLY A 56 9.51 -22.41 1.31
CA GLY A 56 9.40 -22.77 2.73
C GLY A 56 8.73 -21.71 3.59
N PHE A 57 8.01 -20.74 3.00
CA PHE A 57 7.28 -19.71 3.75
C PHE A 57 5.91 -20.23 4.21
N PRO A 58 5.71 -20.50 5.52
CA PRO A 58 4.42 -20.95 6.01
C PRO A 58 3.43 -19.78 6.14
N SER A 59 2.15 -20.07 5.95
CA SER A 59 1.04 -19.13 6.20
C SER A 59 1.04 -17.85 5.35
N VAL A 60 1.78 -17.83 4.22
CA VAL A 60 1.80 -16.70 3.28
C VAL A 60 0.73 -16.90 2.21
N ILE A 61 -0.21 -15.97 2.08
CA ILE A 61 -1.30 -16.05 1.10
C ILE A 61 -1.10 -15.14 -0.12
N GLY A 62 0.01 -14.41 -0.16
CA GLY A 62 0.33 -13.46 -1.21
C GLY A 62 1.65 -12.75 -0.95
N ALA A 63 2.21 -12.14 -1.99
CA ALA A 63 3.40 -11.32 -1.91
C ALA A 63 3.13 -9.99 -2.62
N LEU A 64 3.56 -8.90 -1.98
CA LEU A 64 3.51 -7.55 -2.55
C LEU A 64 4.94 -7.06 -2.70
N ASP A 65 5.36 -6.79 -3.93
CA ASP A 65 6.61 -6.08 -4.20
C ASP A 65 6.31 -4.58 -4.20
N CYS A 66 6.45 -3.95 -3.04
CA CYS A 66 6.17 -2.52 -2.88
C CYS A 66 7.31 -1.81 -2.16
N THR A 67 7.55 -0.55 -2.58
CA THR A 67 8.37 0.38 -1.80
C THR A 67 7.48 1.00 -0.74
N PHE A 68 7.65 0.60 0.53
CA PHE A 68 6.91 1.21 1.62
C PHE A 68 7.23 2.71 1.71
N VAL A 69 6.20 3.55 1.59
CA VAL A 69 6.31 4.95 2.01
C VAL A 69 6.47 4.94 3.51
N ARG A 70 7.63 5.39 4.01
CA ARG A 70 7.87 5.49 5.45
C ARG A 70 6.85 6.44 6.06
N ILE A 71 5.89 5.89 6.81
CA ILE A 71 4.99 6.69 7.64
C ILE A 71 5.84 7.21 8.79
N VAL A 72 6.13 8.51 8.78
CA VAL A 72 6.78 9.17 9.90
C VAL A 72 5.72 9.37 10.97
N SER A 73 5.99 8.91 12.20
CA SER A 73 5.09 9.17 13.33
C SER A 73 4.84 10.67 13.43
N PRO A 74 3.59 11.13 13.60
CA PRO A 74 3.29 12.55 13.80
C PRO A 74 3.92 13.11 15.08
N GLY A 75 4.46 12.26 15.97
CA GLY A 75 4.97 12.65 17.29
C GLY A 75 3.83 13.01 18.25
N GLY A 76 4.18 13.46 19.46
CA GLY A 76 3.23 13.80 20.53
C GLY A 76 3.25 12.80 21.71
N GLU A 77 2.57 13.17 22.81
CA GLU A 77 2.56 12.36 24.05
C GLU A 77 1.99 10.95 23.85
N ASP A 78 1.05 10.78 22.92
CA ASP A 78 0.40 9.49 22.61
C ASP A 78 0.95 8.82 21.33
N ALA A 79 2.10 9.26 20.81
CA ALA A 79 2.62 8.80 19.51
C ALA A 79 2.92 7.29 19.42
N GLU A 80 3.06 6.62 20.56
CA GLU A 80 3.33 5.18 20.66
C GLU A 80 2.15 4.38 21.23
N ARG A 81 0.99 5.01 21.44
CA ARG A 81 -0.18 4.35 22.03
C ARG A 81 -0.95 3.59 20.96
N PHE A 82 -0.55 2.35 20.69
CA PHE A 82 -1.25 1.39 19.84
C PHE A 82 -1.53 0.09 20.59
#